data_AF-A0A941DMT3-F1
#
_entry.id   AF-A0A941DMT3-F1
#
_cell.length_a   1.000
_cell.length_b   1.000
_cell.length_c   1.000
_cell.angle_alpha   90.00
_cell.angle_beta   90.00
_cell.angle_gamma   90.00
#
_symmetry.space_group_name_H-M   'P 1'
#
loop_
_entity.id
_entity.type
_entity.pdbx_description
1 polymer ?
#
loop_
_entity_poly.entity_id
_entity_poly.type
_entity_poly.pdbx_seq_one_letter_code
_entity_poly.pdbx_strand_id
1 'polypeptide(L)'
;MRLLKTIAALSISLAFSSCSDQKNPQELINNEHVSAEAKTGNVLPVTITHGFKSNSFNDGFMRATLVVTVDGGMQNDWIATAIILAEVLAKQGSDMIEVTVDRNDLGSVPAANMHKHLARVSYAPDLKRSVSFDKNWQIAAAENVVSIEMLNATNDYYALYKKYTSEGMRDNEADTKAGKVIAQKYKLASEWRLPLPNLRETKLNRNDIFIKGQEKDLESVMRINACMKGKVNFAIKTC
;
A
#
# COMPACT_ATOMS: atom_id res chain seq x y z
N MET A 1 55.05 -61.52 25.76
CA MET A 1 53.63 -61.93 25.71
C MET A 1 52.79 -60.69 25.40
N ARG A 2 51.90 -60.78 24.40
CA ARG A 2 50.98 -59.74 23.86
C ARG A 2 51.62 -58.72 22.91
N LEU A 3 51.64 -59.01 21.60
CA LEU A 3 50.56 -58.89 20.60
C LEU A 3 50.41 -57.46 20.05
N LEU A 4 50.93 -57.29 18.83
CA LEU A 4 50.52 -56.24 17.89
C LEU A 4 48.99 -56.21 17.79
N LYS A 5 48.41 -55.02 17.79
CA LYS A 5 47.05 -54.79 17.29
C LYS A 5 47.08 -53.74 16.17
N THR A 6 46.95 -54.28 14.97
CA THR A 6 46.48 -53.67 13.74
C THR A 6 45.03 -53.20 13.91
N ILE A 7 44.72 -51.95 13.54
CA ILE A 7 43.37 -51.49 13.17
C ILE A 7 43.62 -50.47 12.04
N ALA A 8 43.64 -50.92 10.78
CA ALA A 8 42.51 -50.95 9.85
C ALA A 8 42.03 -49.53 9.46
N ALA A 9 42.59 -49.04 8.35
CA ALA A 9 42.04 -47.93 7.58
C ALA A 9 40.69 -48.37 7.00
N LEU A 10 39.61 -47.69 7.39
CA LEU A 10 38.30 -47.91 6.81
C LEU A 10 38.08 -46.84 5.72
N SER A 11 38.41 -47.21 4.49
CA SER A 11 38.04 -46.48 3.28
C SER A 11 36.55 -46.69 3.02
N ILE A 12 35.70 -45.74 3.44
CA ILE A 12 34.30 -45.71 3.00
C ILE A 12 34.25 -44.96 1.67
N SER A 13 34.34 -45.73 0.60
CA SER A 13 33.89 -45.33 -0.73
C SER A 13 32.36 -45.40 -0.74
N LEU A 14 31.68 -44.27 -0.63
CA LEU A 14 30.26 -44.14 -0.99
C LEU A 14 30.18 -43.52 -2.38
N ALA A 15 29.98 -44.38 -3.37
CA ALA A 15 29.63 -44.00 -4.73
C ALA A 15 28.17 -43.51 -4.80
N PHE A 16 27.99 -42.50 -5.63
CA PHE A 16 26.79 -41.76 -5.95
C PHE A 16 25.50 -42.58 -6.11
N SER A 17 24.46 -42.13 -5.42
CA SER A 17 23.09 -42.18 -5.93
C SER A 17 22.59 -40.73 -6.03
N SER A 18 22.60 -40.18 -7.25
CA SER A 18 21.82 -38.99 -7.57
C SER A 18 20.34 -39.33 -7.47
N CYS A 19 19.64 -38.70 -6.53
CA CYS A 19 18.23 -38.35 -6.70
C CYS A 19 18.04 -36.98 -6.08
N SER A 20 17.90 -36.01 -6.97
CA SER A 20 17.42 -34.68 -6.71
C SER A 20 16.05 -34.76 -6.03
N ASP A 21 15.95 -34.22 -4.82
CA ASP A 21 14.70 -33.65 -4.32
C ASP A 21 14.99 -32.18 -3.95
N GLN A 22 15.43 -31.41 -4.94
CA GLN A 22 15.02 -30.01 -5.00
C GLN A 22 13.52 -30.03 -5.18
N LYS A 23 12.77 -29.92 -4.08
CA LYS A 23 11.37 -29.51 -4.18
C LYS A 23 11.33 -28.23 -4.99
N ASN A 24 10.75 -28.34 -6.19
CA ASN A 24 10.51 -27.21 -7.06
C ASN A 24 9.68 -26.19 -6.26
N PRO A 25 10.12 -24.93 -6.09
CA PRO A 25 9.31 -23.90 -5.42
C PRO A 25 7.95 -23.67 -6.08
N GLN A 26 7.77 -24.15 -7.32
CA GLN A 26 6.52 -24.05 -8.08
C GLN A 26 5.39 -24.97 -7.57
N GLU A 27 5.67 -26.01 -6.78
CA GLU A 27 4.62 -26.96 -6.34
C GLU A 27 3.94 -26.60 -5.01
N LEU A 28 4.32 -25.49 -4.36
CA LEU A 28 3.75 -25.06 -3.07
C LEU A 28 2.76 -23.88 -3.17
N ILE A 29 2.42 -23.39 -4.37
CA ILE A 29 1.63 -22.15 -4.56
C ILE A 29 0.31 -22.34 -5.33
N ASN A 30 -0.05 -23.57 -5.70
CA ASN A 30 -1.32 -23.83 -6.37
C ASN A 30 -2.21 -24.74 -5.51
N ASN A 31 -2.82 -24.20 -4.46
CA ASN A 31 -4.04 -24.74 -3.83
C ASN A 31 -4.61 -23.74 -2.81
N GLU A 32 -4.92 -22.52 -3.24
CA GLU A 32 -6.06 -21.81 -2.67
C GLU A 32 -7.13 -21.77 -3.74
N HIS A 33 -8.29 -22.33 -3.38
CA HIS A 33 -9.47 -22.38 -4.22
C HIS A 33 -9.88 -20.94 -4.54
N VAL A 34 -9.49 -20.44 -5.72
CA VAL A 34 -9.93 -19.13 -6.20
C VAL A 34 -11.44 -19.22 -6.38
N SER A 35 -12.17 -18.53 -5.51
CA SER A 35 -13.61 -18.29 -5.70
C SER A 35 -13.81 -17.72 -7.10
N ALA A 36 -14.81 -18.22 -7.84
CA ALA A 36 -15.17 -17.72 -9.17
C ALA A 36 -15.55 -16.22 -9.18
N GLU A 37 -15.68 -15.60 -8.00
CA GLU A 37 -16.04 -14.19 -7.80
C GLU A 37 -14.84 -13.30 -7.40
N ALA A 38 -13.62 -13.86 -7.28
CA ALA A 38 -12.46 -13.10 -6.83
C ALA A 38 -12.11 -11.98 -7.83
N LYS A 39 -12.06 -10.74 -7.34
CA LYS A 39 -11.64 -9.58 -8.11
C LYS A 39 -10.15 -9.73 -8.42
N THR A 40 -9.80 -9.68 -9.70
CA THR A 40 -8.40 -9.75 -10.13
C THR A 40 -7.78 -8.35 -10.14
N GLY A 41 -6.58 -8.21 -9.57
CA GLY A 41 -5.74 -7.02 -9.67
C GLY A 41 -4.31 -7.37 -10.03
N ASN A 42 -3.65 -6.52 -10.80
CA ASN A 42 -2.23 -6.62 -11.13
C ASN A 42 -1.41 -5.80 -10.12
N VAL A 43 -0.21 -6.28 -9.80
CA VAL A 43 0.76 -5.45 -9.07
C VAL A 43 1.27 -4.37 -10.03
N LEU A 44 1.18 -3.11 -9.61
CA LEU A 44 1.68 -1.98 -10.39
C LEU A 44 3.16 -1.72 -10.09
N PRO A 45 3.94 -1.21 -11.05
CA PRO A 45 5.22 -0.59 -10.76
C PRO A 45 5.05 0.58 -9.78
N VAL A 46 5.89 0.62 -8.75
CA VAL A 46 5.80 1.62 -7.68
C VAL A 46 7.08 2.44 -7.55
N THR A 47 6.94 3.70 -7.17
CA THR A 47 8.03 4.51 -6.58
C THR A 47 7.76 4.67 -5.09
N ILE A 48 8.76 4.47 -4.23
CA ILE A 48 8.56 4.68 -2.79
C ILE A 48 8.62 6.19 -2.54
N THR A 49 7.69 6.73 -1.76
CA THR A 49 7.72 8.15 -1.38
C THR A 49 8.03 8.32 0.09
N HIS A 50 7.60 7.35 0.90
CA HIS A 50 7.85 7.35 2.33
C HIS A 50 7.91 5.91 2.84
N GLY A 51 8.88 5.64 3.73
CA GLY A 51 8.98 4.38 4.44
C GLY A 51 9.40 4.63 5.87
N PHE A 52 8.72 3.99 6.82
CA PHE A 52 9.03 4.03 8.23
C PHE A 52 8.85 2.65 8.87
N LYS A 53 9.87 2.16 9.58
CA LYS A 53 9.79 0.94 10.39
C LYS A 53 10.37 1.20 11.78
N SER A 54 9.62 0.86 12.82
CA SER A 54 10.05 1.09 14.20
C SER A 54 9.43 0.10 15.17
N ASN A 55 10.23 -0.32 16.16
CA ASN A 55 9.82 -1.12 17.30
C ASN A 55 9.62 -0.28 18.57
N SER A 56 9.56 1.04 18.45
CA SER A 56 9.42 1.97 19.57
C SER A 56 7.97 2.15 20.05
N PHE A 57 7.02 1.44 19.44
CA PHE A 57 5.61 1.45 19.85
C PHE A 57 5.39 0.43 20.98
N ASN A 58 4.31 0.64 21.77
CA ASN A 58 3.93 -0.14 22.97
C ASN A 58 4.41 -1.59 22.94
N ASP A 59 5.07 -2.02 24.02
CA ASP A 59 5.53 -3.39 24.25
C ASP A 59 6.52 -3.96 23.21
N GLY A 60 7.17 -3.10 22.43
CA GLY A 60 8.19 -3.49 21.46
C GLY A 60 7.63 -3.99 20.13
N PHE A 61 6.35 -3.72 19.85
CA PHE A 61 5.73 -4.11 18.58
C PHE A 61 6.34 -3.36 17.39
N MET A 62 6.56 -4.09 16.31
CA MET A 62 7.17 -3.58 15.09
C MET A 62 6.10 -2.99 14.18
N ARG A 63 6.04 -1.65 14.10
CA ARG A 63 5.19 -0.94 13.14
C ARG A 63 5.95 -0.64 11.85
N ALA A 64 5.30 -0.85 10.72
CA ALA A 64 5.75 -0.41 9.41
C ALA A 64 4.69 0.46 8.72
N THR A 65 5.10 1.60 8.18
CA THR A 65 4.28 2.43 7.30
C THR A 65 5.02 2.64 6.00
N LEU A 66 4.32 2.46 4.88
CA LEU A 66 4.86 2.62 3.54
C LEU A 66 3.88 3.45 2.71
N VAL A 67 4.39 4.48 2.04
CA VAL A 67 3.65 5.22 1.02
C VAL A 67 4.41 5.07 -0.29
N VAL A 68 3.68 4.67 -1.33
CA VAL A 68 4.19 4.50 -2.68
C VAL A 68 3.36 5.31 -3.65
N THR A 69 3.93 5.67 -4.80
CA THR A 69 3.21 6.25 -5.92
C THR A 69 3.16 5.29 -7.11
N VAL A 70 2.06 5.35 -7.86
CA VAL A 70 1.85 4.59 -9.10
C VAL A 70 1.42 5.51 -10.24
N ASP A 71 1.70 5.08 -11.47
CA ASP A 71 1.21 5.68 -12.69
C ASP A 71 0.01 4.87 -13.22
N GLY A 72 -1.20 5.40 -13.06
CA GLY A 72 -2.43 4.79 -13.56
C GLY A 72 -2.90 3.55 -12.77
N GLY A 73 -3.48 2.57 -13.50
CA GLY A 73 -4.12 1.38 -12.94
C GLY A 73 -5.60 1.58 -12.57
N MET A 74 -6.25 0.50 -12.15
CA MET A 74 -7.63 0.50 -11.66
C MET A 74 -7.68 0.17 -10.17
N GLN A 75 -8.86 0.33 -9.55
CA GLN A 75 -9.08 0.05 -8.13
C GLN A 75 -8.47 -1.28 -7.65
N ASN A 76 -8.73 -2.37 -8.38
CA ASN A 76 -8.20 -3.68 -7.99
C ASN A 76 -6.68 -3.76 -8.09
N ASP A 77 -6.06 -3.06 -9.04
CA ASP A 77 -4.60 -3.02 -9.17
C ASP A 77 -3.97 -2.24 -8.00
N TRP A 78 -4.58 -1.12 -7.58
CA TRP A 78 -4.12 -0.36 -6.41
C TRP A 78 -4.24 -1.18 -5.12
N ILE A 79 -5.35 -1.89 -4.94
CA ILE A 79 -5.56 -2.77 -3.79
C ILE A 79 -4.55 -3.92 -3.81
N ALA A 80 -4.40 -4.61 -4.94
CA ALA A 80 -3.46 -5.71 -5.11
C ALA A 80 -2.02 -5.28 -4.79
N THR A 81 -1.63 -4.09 -5.27
CA THR A 81 -0.33 -3.47 -5.00
C THR A 81 -0.15 -3.18 -3.50
N ALA A 82 -1.13 -2.57 -2.84
CA ALA A 82 -1.05 -2.29 -1.40
C ALA A 82 -0.95 -3.58 -0.56
N ILE A 83 -1.71 -4.60 -0.92
CA ILE A 83 -1.72 -5.90 -0.24
C ILE A 83 -0.36 -6.59 -0.35
N ILE A 84 0.19 -6.74 -1.57
CA ILE A 84 1.45 -7.47 -1.75
C ILE A 84 2.60 -6.79 -1.01
N LEU A 85 2.62 -5.45 -0.99
CA LEU A 85 3.57 -4.67 -0.20
C LEU A 85 3.41 -4.92 1.29
N ALA A 86 2.17 -4.99 1.79
CA ALA A 86 1.90 -5.28 3.19
C ALA A 86 2.36 -6.70 3.58
N GLU A 87 2.10 -7.70 2.74
CA GLU A 87 2.58 -9.07 2.95
C GLU A 87 4.10 -9.16 2.99
N VAL A 88 4.80 -8.40 2.15
CA VAL A 88 6.26 -8.33 2.20
C VAL A 88 6.76 -7.72 3.51
N LEU A 89 6.14 -6.64 3.97
CA LEU A 89 6.50 -6.01 5.26
C LEU A 89 6.23 -6.95 6.46
N ALA A 90 5.18 -7.77 6.38
CA ALA A 90 4.87 -8.81 7.37
C ALA A 90 5.93 -9.91 7.39
N LYS A 91 6.33 -10.43 6.22
CA LYS A 91 7.44 -11.40 6.10
C LYS A 91 8.75 -10.86 6.65
N GLN A 92 8.93 -9.54 6.70
CA GLN A 92 10.07 -8.87 7.34
C GLN A 92 9.91 -8.67 8.86
N GLY A 93 8.90 -9.27 9.49
CA GLY A 93 8.68 -9.23 10.94
C GLY A 93 8.00 -7.96 11.46
N SER A 94 7.17 -7.30 10.64
CA SER A 94 6.33 -6.19 11.10
C SER A 94 5.01 -6.74 11.66
N ASP A 95 4.60 -6.27 12.83
CA ASP A 95 3.38 -6.69 13.53
C ASP A 95 2.16 -5.83 13.16
N MET A 96 2.40 -4.56 12.82
CA MET A 96 1.38 -3.60 12.38
C MET A 96 1.86 -2.88 11.13
N ILE A 97 1.09 -2.99 10.05
CA ILE A 97 1.51 -2.52 8.73
C ILE A 97 0.44 -1.60 8.16
N GLU A 98 0.85 -0.45 7.65
CA GLU A 98 0.00 0.41 6.83
C GLU A 98 0.71 0.69 5.50
N VAL A 99 0.04 0.37 4.39
CA VAL A 99 0.51 0.68 3.05
C VAL A 99 -0.50 1.61 2.39
N THR A 100 -0.03 2.76 1.91
CA THR A 100 -0.83 3.70 1.12
C THR A 100 -0.26 3.80 -0.30
N VAL A 101 -1.13 3.69 -1.30
CA VAL A 101 -0.82 3.88 -2.72
C VAL A 101 -1.38 5.22 -3.14
N ASP A 102 -0.50 6.11 -3.60
CA ASP A 102 -0.81 7.44 -4.11
C ASP A 102 -0.72 7.46 -5.64
N ARG A 103 -1.50 8.33 -6.27
CA ARG A 103 -1.33 8.68 -7.69
C ARG A 103 -0.20 9.69 -7.87
N ASN A 104 0.52 9.60 -8.98
CA ASN A 104 1.69 10.43 -9.26
C ASN A 104 1.41 11.67 -10.13
N ASP A 105 0.22 11.77 -10.75
CA ASP A 105 -0.11 12.77 -11.75
C ASP A 105 -0.58 14.12 -11.18
N LEU A 106 -0.66 14.28 -9.85
CA LEU A 106 -1.19 15.48 -9.21
C LEU A 106 -0.21 16.67 -9.13
N GLY A 107 1.08 16.46 -9.36
CA GLY A 107 2.09 17.53 -9.29
C GLY A 107 2.01 18.34 -7.99
N SER A 108 1.98 19.68 -8.11
CA SER A 108 1.95 20.61 -6.97
C SER A 108 0.56 21.18 -6.65
N VAL A 109 -0.52 20.50 -7.03
CA VAL A 109 -1.90 20.97 -6.82
C VAL A 109 -2.21 21.05 -5.31
N PRO A 110 -2.59 22.22 -4.74
CA PRO A 110 -2.78 22.35 -3.28
C PRO A 110 -3.87 21.45 -2.68
N ALA A 111 -5.03 21.31 -3.34
CA ALA A 111 -6.09 20.38 -2.94
C ALA A 111 -5.71 18.89 -3.08
N ALA A 112 -4.54 18.54 -3.63
CA ALA A 112 -4.17 17.15 -3.90
C ALA A 112 -4.13 16.26 -2.65
N ASN A 113 -3.86 16.81 -1.47
CA ASN A 113 -3.57 16.00 -0.29
C ASN A 113 -4.71 15.04 0.12
N MET A 114 -5.97 15.43 -0.05
CA MET A 114 -7.11 14.55 0.26
C MET A 114 -7.52 13.62 -0.90
N HIS A 115 -6.96 13.85 -2.09
CA HIS A 115 -7.32 13.17 -3.33
C HIS A 115 -6.14 12.43 -4.00
N LYS A 116 -4.99 12.37 -3.32
CA LYS A 116 -3.83 11.63 -3.81
C LYS A 116 -3.90 10.13 -3.53
N HIS A 117 -4.59 9.75 -2.45
CA HIS A 117 -4.68 8.36 -2.04
C HIS A 117 -5.62 7.57 -2.95
N LEU A 118 -5.12 6.47 -3.50
CA LEU A 118 -5.83 5.53 -4.37
C LEU A 118 -6.24 4.27 -3.61
N ALA A 119 -5.36 3.75 -2.77
CA ALA A 119 -5.66 2.64 -1.87
C ALA A 119 -4.90 2.79 -0.56
N ARG A 120 -5.49 2.28 0.52
CA ARG A 120 -4.82 2.10 1.81
C ARG A 120 -5.18 0.74 2.36
N VAL A 121 -4.16 0.00 2.81
CA VAL A 121 -4.34 -1.26 3.47
C VAL A 121 -3.66 -1.22 4.83
N SER A 122 -4.43 -1.53 5.87
CA SER A 122 -3.92 -1.82 7.20
C SER A 122 -3.90 -3.34 7.40
N TYR A 123 -2.76 -3.87 7.83
CA TYR A 123 -2.56 -5.29 8.03
C TYR A 123 -1.92 -5.58 9.40
N ALA A 124 -2.58 -6.42 10.19
CA ALA A 124 -2.04 -7.05 11.40
C ALA A 124 -1.94 -8.57 11.16
N PRO A 125 -0.72 -9.12 10.99
CA PRO A 125 -0.53 -10.57 10.89
C PRO A 125 -0.97 -11.31 12.16
N ASP A 126 -0.81 -10.68 13.32
CA ASP A 126 -1.27 -11.16 14.62
C ASP A 126 -2.02 -10.06 15.37
N LEU A 127 -3.34 -10.23 15.56
CA LEU A 127 -4.18 -9.26 16.27
C LEU A 127 -3.77 -9.06 17.72
N LYS A 128 -3.15 -10.06 18.36
CA LYS A 128 -2.67 -9.92 19.74
C LYS A 128 -1.47 -8.98 19.83
N ARG A 129 -0.84 -8.66 18.70
CA ARG A 129 0.29 -7.75 18.57
C ARG A 129 -0.08 -6.49 17.78
N SER A 130 -1.36 -6.14 17.82
CA SER A 130 -1.92 -4.92 17.23
C SER A 130 -2.61 -4.09 18.32
N VAL A 131 -2.18 -2.84 18.45
CA VAL A 131 -2.83 -1.86 19.34
C VAL A 131 -3.86 -0.99 18.61
N SER A 132 -3.88 -1.03 17.28
CA SER A 132 -4.67 -0.10 16.45
C SER A 132 -5.66 -0.77 15.51
N PHE A 133 -5.61 -2.10 15.35
CA PHE A 133 -6.46 -2.83 14.42
C PHE A 133 -7.26 -3.92 15.13
N ASP A 134 -8.58 -3.90 14.91
CA ASP A 134 -9.55 -4.88 15.37
C ASP A 134 -9.72 -6.06 14.41
N LYS A 135 -9.18 -5.94 13.19
CA LYS A 135 -9.27 -6.91 12.09
C LYS A 135 -7.89 -7.11 11.47
N ASN A 136 -7.66 -8.33 10.96
CA ASN A 136 -6.39 -8.66 10.31
C ASN A 136 -6.15 -7.72 9.14
N TRP A 137 -7.18 -7.52 8.30
CA TRP A 137 -7.12 -6.65 7.13
C TRP A 137 -8.18 -5.56 7.22
N GLN A 138 -7.79 -4.34 6.89
CA GLN A 138 -8.70 -3.25 6.56
C GLN A 138 -8.25 -2.68 5.23
N ILE A 139 -9.18 -2.61 4.26
CA ILE A 139 -8.89 -2.18 2.89
C ILE A 139 -9.77 -0.98 2.58
N ALA A 140 -9.16 0.15 2.28
CA ALA A 140 -9.80 1.33 1.74
C ALA A 140 -9.28 1.58 0.31
N ALA A 141 -10.16 1.99 -0.59
CA ALA A 141 -9.78 2.29 -1.97
C ALA A 141 -10.66 3.39 -2.55
N ALA A 142 -10.12 4.07 -3.55
CA ALA A 142 -10.86 4.99 -4.38
C ALA A 142 -11.78 4.22 -5.33
N GLU A 143 -13.06 4.57 -5.34
CA GLU A 143 -14.01 4.09 -6.37
C GLU A 143 -13.93 4.94 -7.63
N ASN A 144 -13.80 6.26 -7.44
CA ASN A 144 -13.64 7.24 -8.49
C ASN A 144 -12.48 8.16 -8.13
N VAL A 145 -11.68 8.50 -9.13
CA VAL A 145 -10.50 9.34 -8.96
C VAL A 145 -10.82 10.75 -9.46
N VAL A 146 -10.73 11.72 -8.56
CA VAL A 146 -11.04 13.13 -8.87
C VAL A 146 -10.06 13.67 -9.92
N SER A 147 -10.55 14.27 -11.01
CA SER A 147 -9.66 14.79 -12.06
C SER A 147 -8.86 16.02 -11.61
N ILE A 148 -7.74 16.31 -12.27
CA ILE A 148 -6.94 17.53 -12.01
C ILE A 148 -7.80 18.79 -12.23
N GLU A 149 -8.65 18.80 -13.26
CA GLU A 149 -9.58 19.89 -13.51
C GLU A 149 -10.53 20.13 -12.32
N MET A 150 -11.06 19.06 -11.72
CA MET A 150 -11.93 19.13 -10.55
C MET A 150 -11.17 19.60 -9.29
N LEU A 151 -9.90 19.24 -9.16
CA LEU A 151 -9.05 19.77 -8.07
C LEU A 151 -8.75 21.26 -8.26
N ASN A 152 -8.58 21.72 -9.50
CA ASN A 152 -8.44 23.14 -9.79
C ASN A 152 -9.73 23.90 -9.46
N ALA A 153 -10.89 23.36 -9.83
CA ALA A 153 -12.19 23.92 -9.43
C ALA A 153 -12.34 24.01 -7.90
N THR A 154 -11.85 23.00 -7.17
CA THR A 154 -11.82 22.96 -5.71
C THR A 154 -10.93 24.06 -5.12
N ASN A 155 -9.71 24.26 -5.65
CA ASN A 155 -8.81 25.32 -5.20
C ASN A 155 -9.41 26.71 -5.43
N ASP A 156 -9.96 26.94 -6.61
CA ASP A 156 -10.59 28.21 -6.98
C ASP A 156 -11.83 28.50 -6.13
N TYR A 157 -12.62 27.46 -5.81
CA TYR A 157 -13.72 27.56 -4.86
C TYR A 157 -13.23 28.07 -3.50
N TYR A 158 -12.21 27.44 -2.92
CA TYR A 158 -11.72 27.84 -1.59
C TYR A 158 -11.14 29.26 -1.59
N ALA A 159 -10.47 29.66 -2.67
CA ALA A 159 -9.98 31.03 -2.83
C ALA A 159 -11.13 32.05 -2.85
N LEU A 160 -12.20 31.79 -3.60
CA LEU A 160 -13.38 32.65 -3.66
C LEU A 160 -14.15 32.67 -2.34
N TYR A 161 -14.37 31.50 -1.74
CA TYR A 161 -15.05 31.37 -0.46
C TYR A 161 -14.33 32.17 0.63
N LYS A 162 -13.00 32.03 0.73
CA LYS A 162 -12.16 32.79 1.66
C LYS A 162 -12.24 34.28 1.41
N LYS A 163 -12.24 34.70 0.13
CA LYS A 163 -12.40 36.11 -0.24
C LYS A 163 -13.74 36.66 0.25
N TYR A 164 -14.86 36.02 -0.09
CA TYR A 164 -16.19 36.51 0.28
C TYR A 164 -16.42 36.56 1.79
N THR A 165 -15.98 35.53 2.52
CA THR A 165 -16.05 35.52 4.00
C THR A 165 -15.18 36.62 4.61
N SER A 166 -13.98 36.88 4.06
CA SER A 166 -13.13 37.99 4.52
C SER A 166 -13.73 39.38 4.25
N GLU A 167 -14.62 39.50 3.26
CA GLU A 167 -15.38 40.72 2.95
C GLU A 167 -16.65 40.88 3.82
N GLY A 168 -16.88 39.97 4.78
CA GLY A 168 -18.00 40.03 5.72
C GLY A 168 -19.28 39.34 5.24
N MET A 169 -19.22 38.57 4.14
CA MET A 169 -20.35 37.76 3.68
C MET A 169 -20.59 36.58 4.63
N ARG A 170 -21.86 36.25 4.88
CA ARG A 170 -22.23 35.07 5.67
C ARG A 170 -21.78 33.79 4.97
N ASP A 171 -21.36 32.78 5.73
CA ASP A 171 -20.82 31.52 5.20
C ASP A 171 -21.73 30.85 4.15
N ASN A 172 -23.04 30.79 4.41
CA ASN A 172 -24.00 30.17 3.49
C ASN A 172 -24.15 30.96 2.17
N GLU A 173 -24.07 32.28 2.23
CA GLU A 173 -24.10 33.15 1.05
C GLU A 173 -22.79 33.05 0.25
N ALA A 174 -21.65 33.02 0.96
CA ALA A 174 -20.33 32.86 0.39
C ALA A 174 -20.18 31.51 -0.32
N ASP A 175 -20.63 30.42 0.31
CA ASP A 175 -20.66 29.07 -0.26
C ASP A 175 -21.49 29.04 -1.56
N THR A 176 -22.74 29.51 -1.49
CA THR A 176 -23.65 29.52 -2.65
C THR A 176 -23.07 30.34 -3.79
N LYS A 177 -22.52 31.52 -3.50
CA LYS A 177 -21.94 32.42 -4.50
C LYS A 177 -20.66 31.84 -5.11
N ALA A 178 -19.75 31.30 -4.30
CA ALA A 178 -18.54 30.65 -4.79
C ALA A 178 -18.87 29.44 -5.65
N GLY A 179 -19.75 28.55 -5.18
CA GLY A 179 -20.20 27.36 -5.90
C GLY A 179 -20.79 27.70 -7.28
N LYS A 180 -21.66 28.72 -7.37
CA LYS A 180 -22.24 29.16 -8.64
C LYS A 180 -21.19 29.69 -9.62
N VAL A 181 -20.25 30.51 -9.14
CA VAL A 181 -19.17 31.06 -9.98
C VAL A 181 -18.28 29.94 -10.50
N ILE A 182 -17.93 28.96 -9.66
CA ILE A 182 -17.11 27.81 -10.06
C ILE A 182 -17.85 26.91 -11.04
N ALA A 183 -19.13 26.60 -10.80
CA ALA A 183 -19.94 25.82 -11.72
C ALA A 183 -19.98 26.46 -13.12
N GLN A 184 -20.14 27.78 -13.20
CA GLN A 184 -20.10 28.50 -14.47
C GLN A 184 -18.72 28.49 -15.12
N LYS A 185 -17.65 28.78 -14.34
CA LYS A 185 -16.27 28.84 -14.85
C LYS A 185 -15.81 27.51 -15.45
N TYR A 186 -16.16 26.41 -14.80
CA TYR A 186 -15.74 25.06 -15.18
C TYR A 186 -16.81 24.28 -15.96
N LYS A 187 -17.92 24.94 -16.36
CA LYS A 187 -19.04 24.30 -17.08
C LYS A 187 -19.58 23.04 -16.37
N LEU A 188 -19.63 23.08 -15.06
CA LEU A 188 -20.11 22.00 -14.21
C LEU A 188 -21.64 22.12 -14.04
N ALA A 189 -22.26 21.08 -13.48
CA ALA A 189 -23.66 21.11 -13.09
C ALA A 189 -23.95 22.30 -12.15
N SER A 190 -25.15 22.86 -12.23
CA SER A 190 -25.53 24.04 -11.43
C SER A 190 -25.49 23.79 -9.91
N GLU A 191 -25.69 22.54 -9.55
CA GLU A 191 -25.70 21.96 -8.22
C GLU A 191 -24.36 21.33 -7.85
N TRP A 192 -23.29 21.69 -8.56
CA TRP A 192 -21.94 21.20 -8.27
C TRP A 192 -21.59 21.34 -6.79
N ARG A 193 -20.85 20.35 -6.29
CA ARG A 193 -20.36 20.25 -4.91
C ARG A 193 -18.89 19.89 -4.92
N LEU A 194 -18.19 20.28 -3.85
CA LEU A 194 -16.82 19.88 -3.63
C LEU A 194 -16.71 18.34 -3.67
N PRO A 195 -15.69 17.80 -4.34
CA PRO A 195 -15.47 16.37 -4.37
C PRO A 195 -15.13 15.86 -2.96
N LEU A 196 -15.61 14.66 -2.65
CA LEU A 196 -15.23 13.99 -1.41
C LEU A 196 -13.82 13.39 -1.52
N PRO A 197 -13.11 13.16 -0.39
CA PRO A 197 -11.84 12.44 -0.41
C PRO A 197 -11.96 11.11 -1.12
N ASN A 198 -10.92 10.72 -1.88
CA ASN A 198 -10.98 9.54 -2.74
C ASN A 198 -11.18 8.24 -1.95
N LEU A 199 -10.50 8.10 -0.81
CA LEU A 199 -10.55 6.86 -0.04
C LEU A 199 -11.91 6.63 0.62
N ARG A 200 -12.40 5.41 0.47
CA ARG A 200 -13.53 4.84 1.19
C ARG A 200 -13.17 3.44 1.67
N GLU A 201 -13.60 3.08 2.87
CA GLU A 201 -13.50 1.68 3.31
C GLU A 201 -14.28 0.80 2.34
N THR A 202 -13.64 -0.27 1.90
CA THR A 202 -14.26 -1.27 1.03
C THR A 202 -14.86 -2.38 1.87
N LYS A 203 -15.85 -3.09 1.32
CA LYS A 203 -16.34 -4.36 1.89
C LYS A 203 -15.44 -5.55 1.54
N LEU A 204 -14.35 -5.31 0.81
CA LEU A 204 -13.46 -6.35 0.33
C LEU A 204 -12.53 -6.80 1.46
N ASN A 205 -12.32 -8.10 1.52
CA ASN A 205 -11.29 -8.74 2.32
C ASN A 205 -10.11 -9.14 1.43
N ARG A 206 -9.00 -9.51 2.08
CA ARG A 206 -7.82 -10.02 1.39
C ARG A 206 -8.13 -11.18 0.43
N ASN A 207 -9.02 -12.10 0.84
CA ASN A 207 -9.33 -13.31 0.06
C ASN A 207 -10.23 -13.02 -1.15
N ASP A 208 -10.82 -11.82 -1.23
CA ASP A 208 -11.64 -11.40 -2.37
C ASP A 208 -10.79 -10.91 -3.54
N ILE A 209 -9.47 -10.75 -3.35
CA ILE A 209 -8.53 -10.24 -4.33
C ILE A 209 -7.57 -11.34 -4.80
N PHE A 210 -7.62 -11.65 -6.09
CA PHE A 210 -6.60 -12.45 -6.76
C PHE A 210 -5.51 -11.53 -7.33
N ILE A 211 -4.27 -11.73 -6.90
CA ILE A 211 -3.13 -10.87 -7.26
C ILE A 211 -2.33 -11.53 -8.39
N LYS A 212 -2.36 -10.93 -9.59
CA LYS A 212 -1.56 -11.36 -10.75
C LYS A 212 -0.17 -10.71 -10.74
N GLY A 213 0.82 -11.46 -11.23
CA GLY A 213 2.14 -10.92 -11.57
C GLY A 213 3.10 -10.74 -10.39
N GLN A 214 2.94 -11.49 -9.30
CA GLN A 214 3.71 -11.30 -8.07
C GLN A 214 5.24 -11.27 -8.29
N GLU A 215 5.80 -12.11 -9.17
CA GLU A 215 7.24 -12.43 -9.16
C GLU A 215 8.19 -11.39 -9.79
N LYS A 216 7.78 -10.62 -10.81
CA LYS A 216 8.71 -9.74 -11.55
C LYS A 216 8.87 -8.35 -10.93
N ASP A 217 7.82 -7.82 -10.31
CA ASP A 217 7.85 -6.50 -9.66
C ASP A 217 8.26 -6.59 -8.17
N LEU A 218 8.32 -7.82 -7.63
CA LEU A 218 8.80 -8.13 -6.28
C LEU A 218 10.26 -7.69 -6.05
N GLU A 219 11.13 -7.64 -7.06
CA GLU A 219 12.52 -7.17 -6.90
C GLU A 219 12.60 -5.67 -6.55
N SER A 220 11.72 -4.85 -7.15
CA SER A 220 11.58 -3.43 -6.76
C SER A 220 11.01 -3.29 -5.35
N VAL A 221 10.11 -4.19 -4.96
CA VAL A 221 9.56 -4.32 -3.61
C VAL A 221 10.62 -4.83 -2.60
N MET A 222 11.58 -5.66 -3.00
CA MET A 222 12.68 -6.11 -2.14
C MET A 222 13.69 -5.00 -1.83
N ARG A 223 13.73 -3.91 -2.62
CA ARG A 223 14.50 -2.70 -2.29
C ARG A 223 13.93 -1.94 -1.08
N ILE A 224 12.68 -2.21 -0.66
CA ILE A 224 12.10 -1.67 0.58
C ILE A 224 12.99 -1.99 1.78
N ASN A 225 13.63 -3.16 1.80
CA ASN A 225 14.56 -3.51 2.88
C ASN A 225 15.75 -2.54 2.99
N ALA A 226 16.25 -1.97 1.89
CA ALA A 226 17.33 -0.98 1.93
C ALA A 226 16.83 0.38 2.45
N CYS A 227 15.60 0.75 2.11
CA CYS A 227 14.95 1.99 2.53
C CYS A 227 14.53 1.97 4.00
N MET A 228 14.07 0.81 4.46
CA MET A 228 13.59 0.56 5.83
C MET A 228 14.71 0.09 6.78
N LYS A 229 15.93 -0.16 6.27
CA LYS A 229 17.12 -0.41 7.08
C LYS A 229 17.58 0.91 7.72
N GLY A 230 17.20 1.09 8.97
CA GLY A 230 17.74 2.09 9.88
C GLY A 230 17.25 1.80 11.29
N LYS A 231 18.18 1.58 12.23
CA LYS A 231 17.85 1.74 13.65
C LYS A 231 17.44 3.20 13.83
N VAL A 232 16.22 3.38 14.33
CA VAL A 232 15.57 4.63 14.74
C VAL A 232 16.53 5.83 14.77
N ASN A 233 16.36 6.71 13.80
CA ASN A 233 16.41 8.15 13.98
C ASN A 233 15.27 8.69 13.11
N PHE A 234 14.57 9.72 13.57
CA PHE A 234 13.41 10.37 12.95
C PHE A 234 13.68 10.96 11.56
N ALA A 235 14.22 10.17 10.64
CA ALA A 235 14.65 10.57 9.32
C ALA A 235 13.73 9.93 8.28
N ILE A 236 12.94 10.77 7.64
CA ILE A 236 12.23 10.45 6.41
C ILE A 236 13.30 10.07 5.38
N LYS A 237 13.30 8.84 4.88
CA LYS A 237 14.11 8.44 3.73
C LYS A 237 13.24 8.45 2.49
N THR A 238 13.62 9.27 1.52
CA THR A 238 13.15 9.16 0.14
C THR A 238 14.06 8.16 -0.57
N CYS A 239 13.45 7.13 -1.15
CA CYS A 239 14.03 6.13 -2.02
C CYS A 239 13.13 6.05 -3.24
#